data_AF-A0A258CLS2-F1
#
_entry.id   AF-A0A258CLS2-F1
#
_cell.length_a   1.000
_cell.length_b   1.000
_cell.length_c   1.000
_cell.angle_alpha   90.00
_cell.angle_beta   90.00
_cell.angle_gamma   90.00
#
_symmetry.space_group_name_H-M   'P 1'
#
loop_
_entity.id
_entity.type
_entity.pdbx_description
1 polymer ?
#
loop_
_entity_poly.entity_id
_entity_poly.type
_entity_poly.pdbx_seq_one_letter_code
_entity_poly.pdbx_strand_id
1 'polypeptide(L)'
;MVQKIWCVLLSSWLLFSSAVMAKPELYQAEVSAEQTQQQWQREALTQILVRVTGNPDIMQRAELRTELNNASSYVKQFEAVRGEAGNRVRVLLDAERIRT
;
A
#
# COMPACT_ATOMS: atom_id res chain seq x y z
N MET A 1 -35.43 40.23 28.40
CA MET A 1 -36.31 39.09 28.06
C MET A 1 -35.76 38.43 26.81
N VAL A 2 -35.18 37.22 26.97
CA VAL A 2 -35.01 36.09 26.01
C VAL A 2 -34.66 36.42 24.53
N GLN A 3 -33.42 36.29 24.03
CA GLN A 3 -32.69 35.07 23.59
C GLN A 3 -33.08 34.53 22.18
N LYS A 4 -32.04 34.22 21.38
CA LYS A 4 -31.96 33.41 20.12
C LYS A 4 -32.20 34.13 18.78
N ILE A 5 -31.11 34.26 17.98
CA ILE A 5 -30.90 33.70 16.62
C ILE A 5 -29.39 33.92 16.34
N TRP A 6 -28.50 33.00 16.71
CA TRP A 6 -28.13 31.73 16.07
C TRP A 6 -27.11 31.91 14.93
N CYS A 7 -25.91 31.40 15.21
CA CYS A 7 -24.68 31.44 14.43
C CYS A 7 -24.82 30.72 13.09
N VAL A 8 -25.00 31.44 11.98
CA VAL A 8 -24.98 30.81 10.64
C VAL A 8 -24.25 31.70 9.63
N LEU A 9 -22.98 32.02 9.85
CA LEU A 9 -22.12 32.61 8.80
C LEU A 9 -20.65 32.17 8.95
N LEU A 10 -20.41 30.89 9.26
CA LEU A 10 -19.04 30.35 9.40
C LEU A 10 -18.93 28.90 8.91
N SER A 11 -19.47 28.61 7.72
CA SER A 11 -19.39 27.27 7.12
C SER A 11 -19.14 27.32 5.61
N SER A 12 -18.17 28.12 5.18
CA SER A 12 -17.68 28.09 3.80
C SER A 12 -16.18 27.83 3.80
N TRP A 13 -15.80 26.68 4.33
CA TRP A 13 -14.44 26.17 4.28
C TRP A 13 -14.49 24.66 4.05
N LEU A 14 -13.66 24.23 3.09
CA LEU A 14 -13.37 22.84 2.74
C LEU A 14 -14.58 22.24 1.99
N LEU A 15 -14.46 21.86 0.72
CA LEU A 15 -13.98 20.55 0.35
C LEU A 15 -13.76 20.51 -1.17
N PHE A 16 -12.55 20.82 -1.63
CA PHE A 16 -12.04 20.27 -2.89
C PHE A 16 -10.57 19.91 -2.65
N SER A 17 -10.36 18.98 -1.73
CA SER A 17 -9.13 18.19 -1.73
C SER A 17 -9.24 17.24 -2.91
N SER A 18 -8.81 17.69 -4.09
CA SER A 18 -8.44 16.77 -5.15
C SER A 18 -7.31 15.90 -4.61
N ALA A 19 -7.67 14.73 -4.09
CA ALA A 19 -6.72 13.67 -3.83
C ALA A 19 -6.06 13.37 -5.17
N VAL A 20 -4.86 13.94 -5.37
CA VAL A 20 -3.91 13.45 -6.36
C VAL A 20 -3.83 11.95 -6.10
N MET A 21 -4.37 11.15 -7.03
CA MET A 21 -4.18 9.72 -7.04
C MET A 21 -2.68 9.47 -7.28
N ALA A 22 -1.90 9.49 -6.21
CA ALA A 22 -0.60 8.85 -6.19
C ALA A 22 -0.85 7.39 -6.61
N LYS A 23 -0.36 6.97 -7.78
CA LYS A 23 -0.61 5.65 -8.41
C LYS A 23 -0.36 4.52 -7.38
N PRO A 24 -1.37 4.08 -6.61
CA PRO A 24 -1.14 3.14 -5.50
C PRO A 24 -0.85 1.75 -6.06
N GLU A 25 -1.37 1.47 -7.26
CA GLU A 25 -1.26 0.19 -7.93
C GLU A 25 0.19 -0.25 -8.20
N LEU A 26 1.14 0.67 -8.36
CA LEU A 26 2.53 0.28 -8.60
C LEU A 26 3.18 -0.32 -7.35
N TYR A 27 2.76 0.11 -6.17
CA TYR A 27 3.29 -0.30 -4.87
C TYR A 27 2.34 -1.22 -4.10
N GLN A 28 1.34 -1.77 -4.79
CA GLN A 28 0.35 -2.66 -4.21
C GLN A 28 0.38 -4.04 -4.86
N ALA A 29 0.34 -5.09 -4.05
CA ALA A 29 0.23 -6.46 -4.51
C ALA A 29 -0.87 -7.21 -3.76
N GLU A 30 -1.53 -8.15 -4.44
CA GLU A 30 -2.48 -9.05 -3.82
C GLU A 30 -1.92 -10.47 -3.88
N VAL A 31 -1.73 -11.06 -2.70
CA VAL A 31 -1.07 -12.36 -2.49
C VAL A 31 -2.02 -13.29 -1.78
N SER A 32 -1.78 -14.61 -1.82
CA SER A 32 -2.67 -15.55 -1.12
C SER A 32 -2.54 -15.36 0.40
N ALA A 33 -3.67 -15.39 1.11
CA ALA A 33 -3.68 -15.39 2.57
C ALA A 33 -3.47 -16.80 3.17
N GLU A 34 -3.38 -17.83 2.32
CA GLU A 34 -3.18 -19.22 2.74
C GLU A 34 -1.72 -19.52 3.14
N GLN A 35 -0.78 -18.65 2.74
CA GLN A 35 0.63 -18.75 3.09
C GLN A 35 0.95 -17.98 4.38
N THR A 36 2.10 -18.29 4.99
CA THR A 36 2.54 -17.61 6.22
C THR A 36 2.81 -16.13 5.99
N GLN A 37 2.81 -15.33 7.07
CA GLN A 37 3.03 -13.88 6.98
C GLN A 37 4.30 -13.50 6.23
N GLN A 38 5.42 -14.14 6.59
CA GLN A 38 6.70 -13.90 5.95
C GLN A 38 6.68 -14.29 4.47
N GLN A 39 5.96 -15.34 4.09
CA GLN A 39 5.85 -15.78 2.70
C GLN A 39 5.08 -14.78 1.85
N TRP A 40 3.91 -14.31 2.31
CA TRP A 40 3.11 -13.37 1.53
C TRP A 40 3.76 -11.98 1.45
N GLN A 41 4.47 -11.56 2.50
CA GLN A 41 5.24 -10.30 2.48
C GLN A 41 6.36 -10.33 1.44
N ARG A 42 7.10 -11.45 1.39
CA ARG A 42 8.16 -11.67 0.40
C ARG A 42 7.64 -11.68 -1.02
N GLU A 43 6.52 -12.37 -1.23
CA GLU A 43 5.87 -12.43 -2.53
C GLU A 43 5.37 -11.06 -2.98
N ALA A 44 4.73 -10.30 -2.08
CA ALA A 44 4.25 -8.95 -2.36
C ALA A 44 5.41 -8.01 -2.75
N LEU A 45 6.51 -8.03 -2.00
CA LEU A 45 7.70 -7.25 -2.31
C LEU A 45 8.31 -7.64 -3.66
N THR A 46 8.36 -8.94 -3.97
CA THR A 46 8.84 -9.42 -5.28
C THR A 46 7.98 -8.87 -6.42
N GLN A 47 6.66 -9.01 -6.33
CA GLN A 47 5.74 -8.54 -7.38
C GLN A 47 5.84 -7.02 -7.58
N ILE A 48 5.95 -6.26 -6.48
CA ILE A 48 6.05 -4.80 -6.54
C ILE A 48 7.41 -4.37 -7.08
N LEU A 49 8.52 -4.99 -6.68
CA LEU A 49 9.84 -4.65 -7.20
C LEU A 49 9.91 -4.87 -8.72
N VAL A 50 9.39 -5.99 -9.22
CA VAL A 50 9.32 -6.24 -10.67
C VAL A 50 8.46 -5.18 -11.37
N ARG A 51 7.33 -4.79 -10.77
CA ARG A 51 6.42 -3.77 -11.34
C ARG A 51 7.02 -2.36 -11.35
N VAL A 52 7.67 -1.96 -10.26
CA VAL A 52 8.28 -0.63 -10.09
C VAL A 52 9.51 -0.48 -10.98
N THR A 53 10.32 -1.54 -11.10
CA THR A 53 11.57 -1.49 -11.87
C THR A 53 11.38 -1.84 -13.33
N GLY A 54 10.27 -2.49 -13.68
CA GLY A 54 10.00 -3.01 -15.03
C GLY A 54 10.98 -4.09 -15.49
N ASN A 55 11.83 -4.60 -14.58
CA ASN A 55 12.89 -5.54 -14.90
C ASN A 55 12.70 -6.84 -14.09
N PRO A 56 12.30 -7.96 -14.72
CA PRO A 56 12.12 -9.22 -14.02
C PRO A 56 13.45 -9.81 -13.51
N ASP A 57 14.59 -9.48 -14.13
CA ASP A 57 15.92 -9.94 -13.72
C ASP A 57 16.42 -9.28 -12.44
N ILE A 58 15.67 -8.31 -11.89
CA ILE A 58 16.02 -7.67 -10.63
C ILE A 58 16.16 -8.70 -9.50
N MET A 59 15.37 -9.78 -9.54
CA MET A 59 15.43 -10.89 -8.57
C MET A 59 16.75 -11.68 -8.58
N GLN A 60 17.59 -11.51 -9.62
CA GLN A 60 18.91 -12.15 -9.68
C GLN A 60 19.96 -11.40 -8.83
N ARG A 61 19.66 -10.18 -8.37
CA ARG A 61 20.59 -9.39 -7.54
C ARG A 61 20.68 -9.98 -6.15
N ALA A 62 21.89 -10.34 -5.73
CA ALA A 62 22.15 -10.90 -4.41
C ALA A 62 21.72 -9.94 -3.27
N GLU A 63 21.86 -8.63 -3.49
CA GLU A 63 21.48 -7.57 -2.55
C GLU A 63 19.98 -7.63 -2.19
N LEU A 64 19.12 -7.98 -3.15
CA LEU A 64 17.68 -8.09 -2.89
C LEU A 64 17.30 -9.32 -2.09
N ARG A 65 18.14 -10.36 -2.02
CA ARG A 65 17.84 -11.53 -1.18
C ARG A 65 17.79 -11.15 0.29
N THR A 66 18.64 -10.21 0.70
CA THR A 66 18.61 -9.63 2.05
C THR A 66 17.36 -8.78 2.26
N GLU A 67 17.00 -7.95 1.28
CA GLU A 67 15.79 -7.11 1.37
C GLU A 67 14.49 -7.91 1.37
N LEU A 68 14.43 -9.00 0.62
CA LEU A 68 13.31 -9.94 0.66
C LEU A 68 13.18 -10.58 2.05
N ASN A 69 14.29 -10.90 2.73
CA ASN A 69 14.20 -11.39 4.11
C ASN A 69 13.71 -10.30 5.08
N ASN A 70 13.87 -9.03 4.73
CA ASN A 70 13.40 -7.87 5.49
C ASN A 70 12.11 -7.27 4.92
N ALA A 71 11.33 -8.04 4.16
CA ALA A 71 10.14 -7.56 3.45
C ALA A 71 9.12 -6.85 4.35
N SER A 72 9.02 -7.26 5.61
CA SER A 72 8.15 -6.63 6.62
C SER A 72 8.45 -5.13 6.82
N SER A 73 9.71 -4.72 6.68
CA SER A 73 10.12 -3.31 6.79
C SER A 73 9.55 -2.43 5.68
N TYR A 74 9.22 -3.01 4.53
CA TYR A 74 8.65 -2.29 3.40
C TYR A 74 7.12 -2.20 3.46
N VAL A 75 6.47 -3.02 4.29
CA VAL A 75 5.01 -3.05 4.39
C VAL A 75 4.52 -1.83 5.14
N LYS A 76 3.75 -0.99 4.45
CA LYS A 76 3.10 0.19 5.01
C LYS A 76 1.71 -0.16 5.57
N GLN A 77 0.96 -0.94 4.80
CA GLN A 77 -0.38 -1.39 5.15
C GLN A 77 -0.62 -2.76 4.53
N PHE A 78 -1.38 -3.59 5.23
CA PHE A 78 -1.89 -4.84 4.68
C PHE A 78 -3.35 -5.01 5.10
N GLU A 79 -4.15 -5.59 4.21
CA GLU A 79 -5.58 -5.78 4.41
C GLU A 79 -5.97 -7.15 3.90
N ALA A 80 -6.74 -7.90 4.71
CA ALA A 80 -7.33 -9.15 4.24
C ALA A 80 -8.48 -8.80 3.28
N VAL A 81 -8.39 -9.25 2.04
CA VAL A 81 -9.40 -9.04 1.01
C VAL A 81 -9.92 -10.39 0.53
N ARG A 82 -11.23 -10.50 0.34
CA ARG A 82 -11.83 -11.71 -0.21
C ARG A 82 -11.84 -11.59 -1.73
N GLY A 83 -10.99 -12.35 -2.41
CA GLY A 83 -10.95 -12.45 -3.86
C GLY A 83 -11.81 -13.59 -4.38
N GLU A 84 -12.03 -13.64 -5.69
CA GLU A 84 -12.77 -14.73 -6.37
C GLU A 84 -12.09 -16.10 -6.14
N ALA A 85 -10.77 -16.12 -6.02
CA ALA A 85 -9.97 -17.32 -5.79
C ALA A 85 -9.81 -17.70 -4.29
N GLY A 86 -10.41 -16.96 -3.35
CA GLY A 86 -10.29 -17.20 -1.92
C GLY A 86 -9.78 -16.01 -1.10
N ASN A 87 -9.32 -16.28 0.12
CA ASN A 87 -8.79 -15.25 1.00
C ASN A 87 -7.44 -14.76 0.46
N ARG A 88 -7.32 -13.45 0.23
CA ARG A 88 -6.10 -12.80 -0.23
C ARG A 88 -5.68 -11.74 0.77
N VAL A 89 -4.42 -11.34 0.71
CA VAL A 89 -3.91 -10.18 1.41
C VAL A 89 -3.51 -9.16 0.38
N ARG A 90 -4.10 -7.97 0.48
CA ARG A 90 -3.67 -6.79 -0.24
C ARG A 90 -2.59 -6.10 0.58
N VAL A 91 -1.45 -5.85 -0.04
CA VAL A 91 -0.26 -5.31 0.61
C VAL A 91 0.12 -4.02 -0.09
N LEU A 92 0.25 -2.95 0.67
CA LEU A 92 0.78 -1.68 0.21
C LEU A 92 2.18 -1.51 0.79
N LEU A 93 3.15 -1.27 -0.09
CA LEU A 93 4.53 -1.00 0.30
C LEU A 93 4.82 0.50 0.33
N ASP A 94 5.79 0.86 1.16
CA ASP A 94 6.25 2.23 1.27
C ASP A 94 7.15 2.60 0.07
N ALA A 95 6.64 3.52 -0.76
CA ALA A 95 7.30 3.96 -1.98
C ALA A 95 8.59 4.75 -1.72
N GLU A 96 8.70 5.47 -0.60
CA GLU A 96 9.91 6.21 -0.25
C GLU A 96 11.03 5.23 0.12
N ARG A 97 10.68 4.17 0.84
CA ARG A 97 11.62 3.12 1.26
C ARG A 97 12.14 2.28 0.09
N ILE A 98 11.35 2.08 -0.97
CA ILE A 98 11.78 1.36 -2.19
C ILE A 98 12.68 2.22 -3.11
N ARG A 99 12.59 3.55 -3.03
CA ARG A 99 13.37 4.48 -3.86
C ARG A 99 14.75 4.82 -3.31
N THR A 100 15.00 4.53 -2.03
CA THR A 100 16.29 4.74 -1.35
C THR A 100 17.27 3.64 -1.73
#